data_AF-C4GMN2-F1
#
_entry.id   AF-C4GMN2-F1
#
_cell.length_a   1.000
_cell.length_b   1.000
_cell.length_c   1.000
_cell.angle_alpha   90.00
_cell.angle_beta   90.00
_cell.angle_gamma   90.00
#
_symmetry.space_group_name_H-M   'P 1'
#
loop_
_entity.id
_entity.type
_entity.pdbx_description
1 polymer ?
#
loop_
_entity_poly.entity_id
_entity_poly.type
_entity_poly.pdbx_seq_one_letter_code
_entity_poly.pdbx_strand_id
1 'polypeptide(L)'
;MKIVKTLITMAILYGAYHVYKTHDFTIIPPTDSDVKEAFRKTDPATFANAQNVVLTITKPCQKVQGGITDGVYSCNFEVYIRMPSKTTEYPDVRITKRKGKWVVKK
;
A
#
# COMPACT_ATOMS: atom_id res chain seq x y z
N MET A 1 -26.45 7.00 -28.93
CA MET A 1 -24.96 6.91 -29.01
C MET A 1 -24.21 7.29 -27.72
N LYS A 2 -24.69 8.21 -26.88
CA LYS A 2 -23.99 8.58 -25.62
C LYS A 2 -23.86 7.40 -24.63
N ILE A 3 -24.93 6.62 -24.45
CA ILE A 3 -24.97 5.46 -23.53
C ILE A 3 -23.93 4.39 -23.91
N VAL A 4 -23.80 4.08 -25.21
CA VAL A 4 -22.82 3.09 -25.70
C VAL A 4 -21.39 3.54 -25.41
N LYS A 5 -21.09 4.84 -25.64
CA LYS A 5 -19.77 5.41 -25.29
C LYS A 5 -19.51 5.33 -23.79
N THR A 6 -20.50 5.65 -22.94
CA THR A 6 -20.36 5.56 -21.48
C THR A 6 -20.09 4.13 -21.01
N LEU A 7 -20.78 3.13 -21.58
CA LEU A 7 -20.58 1.72 -21.25
C LEU A 7 -19.19 1.22 -21.65
N ILE A 8 -18.72 1.59 -22.85
CA ILE A 8 -17.37 1.23 -23.32
C ILE A 8 -16.31 1.84 -22.39
N THR A 9 -16.44 3.12 -22.02
CA THR A 9 -15.50 3.77 -21.10
C THR A 9 -15.47 3.09 -19.74
N MET A 10 -16.64 2.75 -19.17
CA MET A 10 -16.71 2.02 -17.90
C MET A 10 -16.03 0.65 -17.97
N ALA A 11 -16.21 -0.09 -19.07
CA ALA A 11 -15.58 -1.40 -19.25
C ALA A 11 -14.05 -1.30 -19.34
N ILE A 12 -13.52 -0.30 -20.05
CA ILE A 12 -12.07 -0.07 -20.15
C ILE A 12 -11.48 0.28 -18.78
N LEU A 13 -12.13 1.18 -18.03
CA LEU A 13 -11.71 1.57 -16.68
C LEU A 13 -11.72 0.37 -15.74
N TYR A 14 -12.75 -0.48 -15.81
CA TYR A 14 -12.83 -1.70 -15.01
C TYR A 14 -11.72 -2.69 -15.37
N GLY A 15 -11.46 -2.90 -16.67
CA GLY A 15 -10.37 -3.76 -17.14
C GLY A 15 -9.00 -3.27 -16.67
N ALA A 16 -8.72 -1.98 -16.81
CA ALA A 16 -7.49 -1.37 -16.32
C ALA A 16 -7.33 -1.53 -14.80
N TYR A 17 -8.41 -1.33 -14.03
CA TYR A 17 -8.41 -1.51 -12.58
C TYR A 17 -8.16 -2.98 -12.19
N HIS A 18 -8.80 -3.93 -12.87
CA HIS A 18 -8.62 -5.36 -12.60
C HIS A 18 -7.18 -5.81 -12.89
N VAL A 19 -6.61 -5.36 -14.02
CA VAL A 19 -5.20 -5.64 -14.37
C VAL A 19 -4.27 -5.02 -13.33
N TYR A 20 -4.48 -3.75 -12.95
CA TYR A 20 -3.71 -3.09 -11.90
C TYR A 20 -3.78 -3.84 -10.56
N LYS A 21 -4.94 -4.37 -10.16
CA LYS A 21 -5.09 -5.11 -8.89
C LYS A 21 -4.52 -6.53 -8.91
N THR A 22 -4.28 -7.11 -10.08
CA THR A 22 -3.78 -8.48 -10.22
C THR A 22 -2.29 -8.54 -10.53
N HIS A 23 -1.74 -7.48 -11.13
CA HIS A 23 -0.35 -7.42 -11.58
C HIS A 23 0.49 -6.46 -10.74
N ASP A 24 1.80 -6.50 -10.96
CA ASP A 24 2.81 -5.78 -10.18
C ASP A 24 3.01 -4.34 -10.65
N PHE A 25 2.01 -3.78 -11.33
CA PHE A 25 2.06 -2.40 -11.80
C PHE A 25 2.12 -1.42 -10.63
N THR A 26 3.21 -0.65 -10.60
CA THR A 26 3.53 0.39 -9.62
C THR A 26 3.45 1.79 -10.24
N ILE A 27 2.48 2.01 -11.14
CA ILE A 27 2.26 3.33 -11.77
C ILE A 27 1.64 4.29 -10.75
N ILE A 28 0.73 3.78 -9.93
CA ILE A 28 0.05 4.51 -8.87
C ILE A 28 0.81 4.22 -7.56
N PRO A 29 1.18 5.25 -6.79
CA PRO A 29 1.80 5.06 -5.49
C PRO A 29 0.87 4.27 -4.54
N PRO A 30 1.43 3.59 -3.53
CA PRO A 30 0.65 2.91 -2.52
C PRO A 30 -0.17 3.92 -1.71
N THR A 31 -1.42 3.54 -1.41
CA THR A 31 -2.28 4.30 -0.51
C THR A 31 -1.92 4.03 0.95
N ASP A 32 -2.37 4.89 1.87
CA ASP A 32 -2.18 4.67 3.30
C ASP A 32 -2.72 3.31 3.78
N SER A 33 -3.84 2.87 3.21
CA SER A 33 -4.40 1.54 3.48
C SER A 33 -3.50 0.41 2.98
N ASP A 34 -2.87 0.57 1.82
CA ASP A 34 -1.96 -0.44 1.26
C ASP A 34 -0.72 -0.61 2.14
N VAL A 35 -0.16 0.52 2.61
CA VAL A 35 0.99 0.55 3.52
C VAL A 35 0.64 -0.15 4.83
N LYS A 36 -0.52 0.20 5.42
CA LYS A 36 -1.02 -0.42 6.65
C LYS A 36 -1.22 -1.92 6.49
N GLU A 37 -1.80 -2.36 5.38
CA GLU A 37 -2.01 -3.78 5.09
C GLU A 37 -0.67 -4.52 4.89
N ALA A 38 0.26 -3.94 4.13
CA ALA A 38 1.59 -4.50 3.91
C ALA A 38 2.34 -4.69 5.23
N PHE A 39 2.27 -3.69 6.11
CA PHE A 39 2.97 -3.73 7.39
C PHE A 39 2.33 -4.69 8.39
N ARG A 40 0.98 -4.73 8.46
CA ARG A 40 0.24 -5.72 9.28
C ARG A 40 0.61 -7.17 8.97
N LYS A 41 0.86 -7.49 7.70
CA LYS A 41 1.30 -8.83 7.28
C LYS A 41 2.74 -9.15 7.68
N THR A 42 3.56 -8.13 7.88
CA THR A 42 4.99 -8.29 8.19
C THR A 42 5.22 -8.54 9.68
N ASP A 43 4.38 -7.94 10.54
CA ASP A 43 4.43 -8.13 11.99
C ASP A 43 3.04 -8.43 12.58
N PRO A 44 2.48 -9.62 12.31
CA PRO A 44 1.14 -9.98 12.76
C PRO A 44 1.00 -10.00 14.28
N ALA A 45 2.09 -10.21 15.03
CA ALA A 45 2.08 -10.23 16.49
C ALA A 45 1.79 -8.84 17.06
N THR A 46 2.46 -7.80 16.54
CA THR A 46 2.18 -6.42 16.94
C THR A 46 0.74 -6.03 16.62
N PHE A 47 0.20 -6.45 15.45
CA PHE A 47 -1.16 -6.09 15.02
C PHE A 47 -2.26 -7.07 15.45
N ALA A 48 -1.96 -8.10 16.26
CA ALA A 48 -2.95 -9.07 16.70
C ALA A 48 -4.13 -8.41 17.43
N ASN A 49 -3.85 -7.36 18.20
CA ASN A 49 -4.85 -6.47 18.78
C ASN A 49 -4.93 -5.16 17.99
N ALA A 50 -5.57 -5.18 16.82
CA ALA A 50 -5.70 -4.00 15.96
C ALA A 50 -6.34 -2.78 16.65
N GLN A 51 -7.13 -2.98 17.72
CA GLN A 51 -7.72 -1.92 18.54
C GLN A 51 -6.70 -1.20 19.42
N ASN A 52 -5.59 -1.86 19.73
CA ASN A 52 -4.49 -1.33 20.54
C ASN A 52 -3.38 -0.71 19.69
N VAL A 53 -3.48 -0.75 18.35
CA VAL A 53 -2.40 -0.28 17.48
C VAL A 53 -2.90 0.80 16.51
N VAL A 54 -2.28 1.96 16.57
CA VAL A 54 -2.48 3.08 15.66
C VAL A 54 -1.25 3.18 14.77
N LEU A 55 -1.44 3.06 13.45
CA LEU A 55 -0.38 3.28 12.46
C LEU A 55 -0.62 4.62 11.77
N THR A 56 0.36 5.51 11.89
CA THR A 56 0.35 6.86 11.32
C THR A 56 1.48 6.98 10.32
N ILE A 57 1.17 7.39 9.09
CA ILE A 57 2.19 7.64 8.08
C ILE A 57 2.71 9.06 8.30
N THR A 58 3.97 9.17 8.71
CA THR A 58 4.62 10.46 8.99
C THR A 58 5.23 11.05 7.73
N LYS A 59 5.64 10.21 6.78
CA LYS A 59 6.09 10.63 5.45
C LYS A 59 5.41 9.79 4.38
N PRO A 60 4.68 10.41 3.42
CA PRO A 60 4.00 9.68 2.36
C PRO A 60 5.00 8.92 1.49
N CYS A 61 4.58 7.79 0.94
CA CYS A 61 5.47 6.90 0.21
C CYS A 61 5.90 7.52 -1.13
N GLN A 62 7.21 7.65 -1.34
CA GLN A 62 7.80 8.20 -2.55
C GLN A 62 8.58 7.11 -3.29
N LYS A 63 8.50 7.10 -4.63
CA LYS A 63 9.24 6.14 -5.43
C LYS A 63 10.74 6.41 -5.32
N VAL A 64 11.50 5.39 -4.91
CA VAL A 64 12.97 5.48 -4.74
C VAL A 64 13.73 4.63 -5.76
N GLN A 65 13.11 3.59 -6.32
CA GLN A 65 13.74 2.70 -7.29
C GLN A 65 12.71 2.04 -8.21
N GLY A 66 13.17 1.47 -9.31
CA GLY A 66 12.40 0.54 -10.16
C GLY A 66 11.63 1.22 -11.28
N GLY A 67 11.17 0.41 -12.22
CA GLY A 67 10.34 0.79 -13.35
C GLY A 67 8.85 0.71 -13.03
N ILE A 68 8.08 0.24 -14.01
CA ILE A 68 6.61 0.21 -13.97
C ILE A 68 6.09 -1.03 -13.24
N THR A 69 6.87 -2.10 -13.14
CA THR A 69 6.47 -3.41 -12.57
C THR A 69 7.27 -3.83 -11.34
N ASP A 70 8.32 -3.07 -10.99
CA ASP A 70 9.27 -3.36 -9.92
C ASP A 70 9.54 -2.10 -9.06
N GLY A 71 8.62 -1.13 -9.10
CA GLY A 71 8.73 0.11 -8.36
C GLY A 71 8.82 -0.12 -6.85
N VAL A 72 9.83 0.48 -6.23
CA VAL A 72 10.02 0.50 -4.79
C VAL A 72 9.68 1.89 -4.29
N TYR A 73 8.84 1.94 -3.27
CA TYR A 73 8.44 3.17 -2.60
C TYR A 73 8.96 3.17 -1.18
N SER A 74 9.46 4.29 -0.70
CA SER A 74 9.92 4.48 0.68
C SER A 74 9.00 5.45 1.41
N CYS A 75 8.59 5.09 2.61
CA CYS A 75 7.80 5.91 3.52
C CYS A 75 8.29 5.77 4.95
N ASN A 76 7.90 6.74 5.78
CA ASN A 76 8.09 6.66 7.22
C ASN A 76 6.73 6.51 7.87
N PHE A 77 6.66 5.68 8.90
CA PHE A 77 5.47 5.60 9.73
C PHE A 77 5.83 5.38 11.18
N GLU A 78 4.86 5.70 12.02
CA GLU A 78 4.87 5.50 13.45
C GLU A 78 3.80 4.49 13.81
N VAL A 79 4.16 3.57 14.70
CA VAL A 79 3.24 2.62 15.29
C VAL A 79 3.11 2.95 16.76
N TYR A 80 1.94 3.45 17.14
CA TYR A 80 1.59 3.69 18.53
C TYR A 80 0.79 2.50 19.07
N ILE A 81 1.31 1.86 20.12
CA ILE A 81 0.65 0.77 20.83
C ILE A 81 0.08 1.34 22.12
N ARG A 82 -1.26 1.37 22.25
CA ARG A 82 -1.99 1.97 23.39
C ARG A 82 -1.59 1.38 24.74
N MET A 83 -1.39 0.06 24.80
CA MET A 83 -0.91 -0.66 25.98
C MET A 83 0.29 -1.50 25.51
N PRO A 84 1.53 -1.10 25.80
CA PRO A 84 1.99 -0.33 26.97
C PRO A 84 2.23 1.17 26.74
N SER A 85 1.51 1.84 25.84
CA SER A 85 1.74 3.26 25.48
C SER A 85 3.13 3.49 24.88
N LYS A 86 3.50 2.65 23.91
CA LYS A 86 4.79 2.69 23.22
C LYS A 86 4.62 3.18 21.79
N THR A 87 5.39 4.19 21.40
CA THR A 87 5.55 4.59 20.00
C THR A 87 6.84 3.98 19.45
N THR A 88 6.74 3.35 18.29
CA THR A 88 7.90 2.87 17.54
C THR A 88 7.91 3.55 16.18
N GLU A 89 9.01 4.23 15.87
CA GLU A 89 9.24 4.83 14.57
C GLU A 89 9.85 3.81 13.61
N TYR A 90 9.37 3.80 12.37
CA TYR A 90 9.91 2.99 11.29
C TYR A 90 10.31 3.92 10.14
N PRO A 91 11.59 4.34 10.10
CA PRO A 91 12.11 5.14 9.01
C PRO A 91 12.49 4.27 7.79
N ASP A 92 12.43 4.87 6.59
CA ASP A 92 12.81 4.25 5.31
C ASP A 92 12.18 2.87 5.07
N VAL A 93 10.88 2.73 5.36
CA VAL A 93 10.18 1.48 5.05
C VAL A 93 9.92 1.40 3.57
N ARG A 94 10.57 0.42 2.96
CA ARG A 94 10.48 0.14 1.53
C ARG A 94 9.34 -0.82 1.28
N ILE A 95 8.48 -0.49 0.34
CA ILE A 95 7.37 -1.33 -0.11
C ILE A 95 7.40 -1.48 -1.62
N THR A 96 7.00 -2.65 -2.09
CA THR A 96 6.91 -3.01 -3.50
C THR A 96 5.61 -3.74 -3.74
N LYS A 97 5.12 -3.73 -4.98
CA LYS A 97 3.95 -4.53 -5.35
C LYS A 97 4.39 -5.91 -5.83
N ARG A 98 3.71 -6.96 -5.36
CA ARG A 98 3.89 -8.36 -5.78
C ARG A 98 2.56 -9.09 -5.81
N LYS A 99 2.29 -9.78 -6.92
CA LYS A 99 1.01 -10.42 -7.24
C LYS A 99 -0.19 -9.50 -6.93
N GLY A 100 -0.09 -8.23 -7.33
CA GLY A 100 -1.15 -7.25 -7.12
C GLY A 100 -1.26 -6.65 -5.71
N LYS A 101 -0.42 -7.10 -4.75
CA LYS A 101 -0.46 -6.65 -3.35
C LYS A 101 0.80 -5.89 -2.98
N TRP A 102 0.65 -4.84 -2.18
CA TRP A 102 1.80 -4.15 -1.59
C TRP A 102 2.39 -4.99 -0.45
N VAL A 103 3.71 -5.11 -0.45
CA VAL A 103 4.48 -5.88 0.52
C VAL A 103 5.70 -5.09 0.96
N VAL A 104 6.08 -5.23 2.23
CA VAL A 104 7.33 -4.66 2.75
C VAL A 104 8.51 -5.40 2.13
N LYS A 105 9.43 -4.64 1.53
CA LYS A 105 10.69 -5.11 0.97
C LYS A 105 11.71 -5.13 2.10
N LYS A 106 12.03 -6.32 2.60
CA LYS A 106 13.13 -6.55 3.54
C LYS A 106 14.48 -6.39 2.86
#